data_AF-A0A1D2MSI2-F1
#
_entry.id   AF-A0A1D2MSI2-F1
#
_cell.length_a   1.000
_cell.length_b   1.000
_cell.length_c   1.000
_cell.angle_alpha   90.00
_cell.angle_beta   90.00
_cell.angle_gamma   90.00
#
_symmetry.space_group_name_H-M   'P 1'
#
loop_
_entity.id
_entity.type
_entity.pdbx_description
1 polymer ?
#
loop_
_entity_poly.entity_id
_entity_poly.type
_entity_poly.pdbx_seq_one_letter_code
_entity_poly.pdbx_strand_id
1 'polypeptide(L)'
;MPNIQEENQPEGVSSSSSEPPPAQVEVLENPVFVNSKQYLRILQRRVERARLQDKIRDKERVKYLHESRHLHAANRVRGQGGRFQTGSTKGKKRSGTRRKRCSLLL
;
A
#
# COMPACT_ATOMS: atom_id res chain seq x y z
N MET A 1 -19.61 42.52 -55.36
CA MET A 1 -20.98 42.16 -54.95
C MET A 1 -21.64 41.52 -56.16
N PRO A 2 -21.87 40.20 -56.10
CA PRO A 2 -23.19 39.70 -55.70
C PRO A 2 -23.21 39.15 -54.26
N ASN A 3 -24.34 39.38 -53.62
CA ASN A 3 -24.73 39.05 -52.25
C ASN A 3 -25.67 37.84 -52.33
N ILE A 4 -25.32 36.71 -51.70
CA ILE A 4 -26.25 35.60 -51.48
C ILE A 4 -26.04 35.13 -50.04
N GLN A 5 -27.04 35.42 -49.22
CA GLN A 5 -27.24 34.87 -47.89
C GLN A 5 -27.54 33.37 -48.04
N GLU A 6 -26.85 32.51 -47.31
CA GLU A 6 -27.43 31.24 -46.90
C GLU A 6 -26.89 30.85 -45.53
N GLU A 7 -27.72 31.11 -44.54
CA GLU A 7 -27.70 30.52 -43.22
C GLU A 7 -27.91 29.01 -43.38
N ASN A 8 -27.00 28.18 -42.89
CA ASN A 8 -27.32 26.80 -42.54
C ASN A 8 -26.34 26.30 -41.48
N GLN A 9 -26.85 26.22 -40.25
CA GLN A 9 -26.29 25.40 -39.18
C GLN A 9 -26.51 23.92 -39.52
N PRO A 10 -25.52 23.05 -39.30
CA PRO A 10 -25.84 21.67 -38.97
C PRO A 10 -25.68 21.44 -37.46
N GLU A 11 -26.83 21.32 -36.79
CA GLU A 11 -27.01 20.66 -35.49
C GLU A 11 -26.40 19.24 -35.55
N GLY A 12 -25.16 19.12 -35.08
CA GLY A 12 -24.44 17.87 -34.98
C GLY A 12 -24.69 17.18 -33.64
N VAL A 13 -25.81 16.46 -33.53
CA VAL A 13 -26.01 15.42 -32.51
C VAL A 13 -24.78 14.50 -32.50
N SER A 14 -24.05 14.50 -31.39
CA SER A 14 -23.07 13.46 -31.11
C SER A 14 -23.06 13.17 -29.61
N SER A 15 -23.87 12.16 -29.28
CA SER A 15 -23.50 11.06 -28.40
C SER A 15 -23.05 11.44 -26.99
N SER A 16 -24.02 11.53 -26.10
CA SER A 16 -23.85 11.39 -24.64
C SER A 16 -23.30 10.01 -24.27
N SER A 17 -22.02 9.77 -24.54
CA SER A 17 -21.26 8.72 -23.85
C SER A 17 -20.66 9.35 -22.61
N SER A 18 -21.37 9.26 -21.50
CA SER A 18 -20.86 9.59 -20.17
C SER A 18 -19.90 8.50 -19.71
N GLU A 19 -18.77 8.39 -20.40
CA GLU A 19 -17.61 7.68 -19.88
C GLU A 19 -16.94 8.62 -18.87
N PRO A 20 -16.81 8.24 -17.58
CA PRO A 20 -16.10 9.08 -16.63
C PRO A 20 -14.68 9.26 -17.16
N PRO A 21 -14.16 10.51 -17.24
CA PRO A 21 -12.83 10.76 -17.78
C PRO A 21 -11.84 9.88 -17.02
N PRO A 22 -10.96 9.12 -17.71
CA PRO A 22 -9.89 8.41 -17.03
C PRO A 22 -9.19 9.48 -16.21
N ALA A 23 -9.07 9.28 -14.90
CA ALA A 23 -8.38 10.21 -14.02
C ALA A 23 -6.98 10.45 -14.58
N GLN A 24 -6.87 11.47 -15.43
CA GLN A 24 -5.64 12.02 -15.90
C GLN A 24 -5.07 12.61 -14.63
N VAL A 25 -4.21 11.83 -13.98
CA VAL A 25 -3.28 12.36 -13.02
C VAL A 25 -2.54 13.43 -13.81
N GLU A 26 -2.99 14.68 -13.70
CA GLU A 26 -2.24 15.83 -14.18
C GLU A 26 -0.92 15.77 -13.43
N VAL A 27 0.06 15.10 -14.05
CA VAL A 27 1.47 15.21 -13.70
C VAL A 27 1.96 16.56 -14.26
N LEU A 28 1.21 17.64 -13.99
CA LEU A 28 1.58 19.02 -14.26
C LEU A 28 2.30 19.64 -13.04
N GLU A 29 2.83 18.80 -12.16
CA GLU A 29 3.77 19.23 -11.13
C GLU A 29 5.18 19.10 -11.72
N ASN A 30 5.83 20.24 -11.91
CA ASN A 30 7.20 20.39 -12.40
C ASN A 30 8.09 19.20 -12.00
N PRO A 31 8.81 18.55 -12.95
CA PRO A 31 9.58 17.36 -12.63
C PRO A 31 10.66 17.71 -11.62
N VAL A 32 10.48 17.23 -10.38
CA VAL A 32 11.54 17.23 -9.36
C VAL A 32 12.75 16.55 -9.98
N PHE A 33 13.90 17.22 -9.97
CA PHE A 33 15.13 16.64 -10.48
C PHE A 33 15.49 15.43 -9.61
N VAL A 34 15.24 14.25 -10.17
CA VAL A 34 15.58 12.96 -9.58
C VAL A 34 16.67 12.30 -10.39
N ASN A 35 17.17 11.15 -9.94
CA ASN A 35 18.10 10.36 -10.71
C ASN A 35 17.52 10.03 -12.09
N SER A 36 18.27 10.31 -13.15
CA SER A 36 17.88 10.11 -14.55
C SER A 36 17.41 8.69 -14.84
N LYS A 37 18.02 7.68 -14.21
CA LYS A 37 17.65 6.26 -14.40
C LYS A 37 16.32 5.88 -13.75
N GLN A 38 15.83 6.68 -12.82
CA GLN A 38 14.67 6.33 -11.98
C GLN A 38 13.39 7.05 -12.40
N TYR A 39 13.49 8.18 -13.12
CA TYR A 39 12.38 9.07 -13.42
C TYR A 39 11.13 8.35 -13.94
N LEU A 40 11.26 7.60 -15.04
CA LEU A 40 10.15 6.88 -15.66
C LEU A 40 9.49 5.86 -14.72
N ARG A 41 10.31 5.14 -13.95
CA ARG A 41 9.83 4.11 -13.02
C ARG A 41 9.18 4.71 -11.77
N ILE A 42 9.64 5.88 -11.32
CA ILE A 42 8.98 6.63 -10.24
C ILE A 42 7.57 7.02 -10.66
N LEU A 43 7.39 7.53 -11.89
CA LEU A 43 6.08 7.88 -12.43
C LEU A 43 5.15 6.66 -12.49
N GLN A 44 5.61 5.54 -13.04
CA GLN A 44 4.83 4.29 -13.09
C GLN A 44 4.40 3.84 -11.69
N ARG A 45 5.33 3.81 -10.72
CA ARG A 45 5.02 3.41 -9.33
C ARG A 45 4.07 4.37 -8.63
N ARG A 46 4.06 5.66 -8.97
CA ARG A 46 3.09 6.63 -8.42
C ARG A 46 1.69 6.28 -8.89
N VAL A 47 1.51 6.00 -10.19
CA VAL A 47 0.23 5.54 -10.75
C VAL A 47 -0.22 4.23 -10.10
N GLU A 48 0.68 3.25 -9.97
CA GLU A 48 0.37 1.98 -9.31
C GLU A 48 -0.03 2.16 -7.83
N ARG A 49 0.71 2.97 -7.08
CA ARG A 49 0.39 3.28 -5.67
C ARG A 49 -0.94 4.00 -5.54
N ALA A 50 -1.23 4.99 -6.38
CA ALA A 50 -2.51 5.69 -6.38
C ALA A 50 -3.68 4.71 -6.59
N ARG A 51 -3.55 3.80 -7.58
CA ARG A 51 -4.56 2.75 -7.83
C ARG A 51 -4.74 1.76 -6.67
N LEU A 52 -3.67 1.46 -5.92
CA LEU A 52 -3.72 0.56 -4.77
C LEU A 52 -4.15 1.25 -3.47
N GLN A 53 -3.92 2.57 -3.35
CA GLN A 53 -4.24 3.35 -2.16
C GLN A 53 -5.74 3.30 -1.85
N ASP A 54 -6.61 3.31 -2.87
CA ASP A 54 -8.06 3.20 -2.68
C ASP A 54 -8.48 1.83 -2.10
N LYS A 55 -7.71 0.78 -2.37
CA LYS A 55 -7.96 -0.59 -1.88
C LYS A 55 -7.33 -0.86 -0.52
N ILE A 56 -6.18 -0.24 -0.25
CA ILE A 56 -5.39 -0.38 0.98
C ILE A 56 -5.80 0.65 2.04
N ARG A 57 -6.66 1.62 1.66
CA ARG A 57 -7.09 2.77 2.45
C ARG A 57 -7.19 2.45 3.95
N ASP A 58 -6.53 3.30 4.71
CA ASP A 58 -6.04 3.02 6.05
C ASP A 58 -7.17 2.63 7.01
N LYS A 59 -7.30 1.32 7.25
CA LYS A 59 -7.89 0.86 8.50
C LYS A 59 -7.01 1.41 9.61
N GLU A 60 -7.59 2.18 10.53
CA GLU A 60 -6.87 2.67 11.70
C GLU A 60 -6.11 1.51 12.36
N ARG A 61 -4.92 1.80 12.87
CA ARG A 61 -4.10 0.75 13.49
C ARG A 61 -4.82 0.18 14.70
N VAL A 62 -5.35 -1.03 14.53
CA VAL A 62 -5.98 -1.79 15.61
C VAL A 62 -4.94 -2.23 16.64
N LYS A 63 -5.34 -2.26 17.93
CA LYS A 63 -4.49 -2.71 19.05
C LYS A 63 -3.92 -4.12 18.83
N TYR A 64 -4.68 -4.99 18.20
CA TYR A 64 -4.28 -6.31 17.77
C TYR A 64 -5.05 -6.69 16.50
N LEU A 65 -4.41 -7.45 15.61
CA LEU A 65 -5.02 -7.81 14.32
C LEU A 65 -6.01 -8.98 14.42
N HIS A 66 -5.83 -9.89 15.37
CA HIS A 66 -6.60 -11.13 15.49
C HIS A 66 -6.94 -11.44 16.94
N GLU A 67 -8.22 -11.68 17.22
CA GLU A 67 -8.72 -11.97 18.58
C GLU A 67 -8.09 -13.25 19.17
N SER A 68 -8.03 -14.33 18.39
CA SER A 68 -7.42 -15.59 18.83
C SER A 68 -5.94 -15.43 19.23
N ARG A 69 -5.20 -14.56 18.54
CA ARG A 69 -3.80 -14.25 18.88
C ARG A 69 -3.70 -13.43 20.16
N HIS A 70 -4.63 -12.51 20.36
CA HIS A 70 -4.70 -11.71 21.58
C HIS A 70 -4.96 -12.61 22.80
N LEU A 71 -5.98 -13.46 22.73
CA LEU A 71 -6.29 -14.48 23.74
C LEU A 71 -5.13 -15.45 23.96
N HIS A 72 -4.49 -15.92 22.87
CA HIS A 72 -3.30 -16.76 22.97
C HIS A 72 -2.21 -16.06 23.78
N ALA A 73 -1.90 -14.79 23.49
CA ALA A 73 -0.88 -14.03 24.21
C ALA A 73 -1.27 -13.77 25.68
N ALA A 74 -2.55 -13.56 25.99
CA ALA A 74 -3.05 -13.39 27.35
C ALA A 74 -2.88 -14.67 28.20
N ASN A 75 -3.22 -15.83 27.63
CA ASN A 75 -3.24 -17.12 28.32
C ASN A 75 -1.87 -17.80 28.49
N ARG A 76 -0.79 -17.25 27.92
CA ARG A 76 0.53 -17.89 28.06
C ARG A 76 1.06 -17.76 29.47
N VAL A 77 1.69 -18.83 29.96
CA VAL A 77 2.43 -18.79 31.23
C VAL A 77 3.56 -17.76 31.15
N ARG A 78 3.59 -16.86 32.13
CA ARG A 78 4.60 -15.81 32.29
C ARG A 78 5.56 -16.17 33.41
N GLY A 79 6.82 -15.81 33.26
CA GLY A 79 7.81 -15.85 34.33
C GLY A 79 7.83 -14.54 35.11
N GLN A 80 8.76 -14.41 36.05
CA GLN A 80 9.05 -13.14 36.70
C GLN A 80 9.40 -12.07 35.63
N GLY A 81 8.89 -10.84 35.80
CA GLY A 81 9.12 -9.74 34.84
C GLY A 81 8.27 -9.80 33.57
N GLY A 82 7.17 -10.58 33.54
CA GLY A 82 6.16 -10.53 32.48
C GLY A 82 6.56 -11.16 31.15
N ARG A 83 7.79 -11.67 31.05
CA ARG A 83 8.27 -12.42 29.88
C ARG A 83 7.55 -13.75 29.80
N PHE A 84 7.25 -14.16 28.58
CA PHE A 84 6.77 -15.51 28.36
C PHE A 84 7.85 -16.53 28.71
N GLN A 85 7.46 -17.63 29.34
CA GLN A 85 8.41 -18.69 29.67
C GLN A 85 8.95 -19.31 28.37
N THR A 86 10.27 -19.24 28.18
CA THR A 86 10.99 -19.96 27.12
C THR A 86 10.93 -21.44 27.44
N GLY A 87 9.96 -22.13 26.83
CA GLY A 87 9.57 -23.54 27.03
C GLY A 87 10.51 -24.39 27.88
N SER A 88 10.22 -24.50 29.18
CA SER A 88 10.80 -25.55 30.04
C SER A 88 10.00 -25.84 31.32
N THR A 89 8.67 -25.67 31.31
CA THR A 89 7.88 -25.87 32.55
C THR A 89 6.59 -26.65 32.31
N LYS A 90 6.70 -27.72 31.52
CA LYS A 90 6.25 -29.04 31.97
C LYS A 90 7.37 -30.05 31.68
N GLY A 91 8.23 -30.28 32.67
CA GLY A 91 8.94 -31.55 32.86
C GLY A 91 9.89 -32.09 31.77
N LYS A 92 10.40 -31.29 30.82
CA LYS A 92 11.49 -31.76 29.94
C LYS A 92 12.57 -30.68 29.83
N LYS A 93 13.66 -30.85 30.58
CA LYS A 93 14.93 -30.15 30.33
C LYS A 93 15.41 -30.57 28.93
N ARG A 94 15.07 -29.82 27.89
CA ARG A 94 15.77 -29.97 26.61
C ARG A 94 17.15 -29.36 26.82
N SER A 95 18.15 -30.24 26.92
CA SER A 95 19.57 -29.89 26.87
C SER A 95 19.79 -28.89 25.73
N GLY A 96 20.24 -27.70 26.09
CA GLY A 96 20.42 -26.60 25.15
C GLY A 96 21.46 -26.96 24.10
N THR A 97 21.04 -27.18 22.86
CA THR A 97 21.91 -26.90 21.73
C THR A 97 22.04 -25.38 21.66
N ARG A 98 23.12 -24.84 22.23
CA ARG A 98 23.58 -23.47 22.00
C ARG A 98 23.74 -23.29 20.49
N ARG A 99 22.71 -22.77 19.81
CA ARG A 99 22.87 -22.24 18.47
C ARG A 99 23.79 -21.03 18.62
N LYS A 100 25.08 -21.22 18.34
CA LYS A 100 26.08 -20.15 18.28
C LYS A 100 25.48 -19.07 17.38
N ARG A 101 25.24 -17.87 17.92
CA ARG A 101 24.97 -16.70 17.09
C ARG A 101 26.25 -16.48 16.29
N CYS A 102 26.23 -16.70 14.97
CA CYS A 102 27.26 -16.14 14.11
C CYS A 102 27.16 -14.62 14.25
N SER A 103 28.12 -14.03 14.95
CA SER A 103 28.44 -12.61 14.84
C SER A 103 29.10 -12.39 13.49
N LEU A 104 28.31 -12.39 12.42
CA LEU A 104 28.75 -11.79 11.17
C LEU A 104 28.52 -10.29 11.31
N LEU A 105 29.55 -9.62 11.84
CA LEU A 105 29.89 -8.30 11.31
C LEU A 105 30.36 -8.54 9.89
N LEU A 106 29.63 -7.99 8.93
CA LEU A 106 30.16 -7.35 7.72
C LEU A 106 29.08 -6.39 7.20
#